data_AF-A0A087TF83-F1
#
_entry.id   AF-A0A087TF83-F1
#
_cell.length_a   1.000
_cell.length_b   1.000
_cell.length_c   1.000
_cell.angle_alpha   90.00
_cell.angle_beta   90.00
_cell.angle_gamma   90.00
#
_symmetry.space_group_name_H-M   'P 1'
#
loop_
_entity.id
_entity.type
_entity.pdbx_description
1 polymer ?
#
loop_
_entity_poly.entity_id
_entity_poly.type
_entity_poly.pdbx_seq_one_letter_code
_entity_poly.pdbx_strand_id
1 'polypeptide(L)'
;MYILFVSETIGYSDFEISNGPAYSILNSTLRNKYFPTKCYPCFECNYSTTRVDNLRRHKLVHTGDRPFKCTFCTKSFTQRTHLKKHIKTHCP
;
A
#
# COMPACT_ATOMS: atom_id res chain seq x y z
N MET A 1 -32.88 12.22 22.72
CA MET A 1 -33.63 10.96 22.90
C MET A 1 -34.09 10.48 21.53
N TYR A 2 -34.38 9.19 21.40
CA TYR A 2 -34.73 8.38 20.21
C TYR A 2 -33.53 7.68 19.56
N ILE A 3 -33.40 6.36 19.42
CA ILE A 3 -33.90 5.13 20.10
C ILE A 3 -32.78 4.09 19.87
N LEU A 4 -32.48 3.22 20.84
CA LEU A 4 -31.61 2.05 20.66
C LEU A 4 -32.46 0.79 20.35
N PHE A 5 -31.85 -0.17 19.62
CA PHE A 5 -32.19 -1.60 19.47
C PHE A 5 -33.03 -2.07 18.27
N VAL A 6 -32.34 -2.76 17.34
CA VAL A 6 -32.71 -4.06 16.71
C VAL A 6 -31.39 -4.68 16.21
N SER A 7 -30.78 -5.61 16.96
CA SER A 7 -30.94 -7.07 16.92
C SER A 7 -30.38 -7.76 15.66
N GLU A 8 -29.31 -8.52 15.88
CA GLU A 8 -28.86 -9.76 15.23
C GLU A 8 -29.19 -10.08 13.75
N THR A 9 -28.09 -10.35 13.03
CA THR A 9 -27.91 -11.31 11.91
C THR A 9 -28.30 -10.93 10.47
N ILE A 10 -27.23 -10.69 9.70
CA ILE A 10 -26.95 -11.05 8.29
C ILE A 10 -27.91 -10.50 7.21
N GLY A 11 -27.42 -9.47 6.50
CA GLY A 11 -27.91 -9.05 5.19
C GLY A 11 -26.80 -8.30 4.43
N TYR A 12 -26.06 -9.03 3.60
CA TYR A 12 -24.93 -8.56 2.80
C TYR A 12 -25.44 -7.86 1.52
N SER A 13 -26.16 -6.74 1.64
CA SER A 13 -26.66 -5.91 0.51
C SER A 13 -27.42 -4.73 1.15
N ASP A 14 -26.86 -3.54 1.33
CA ASP A 14 -26.93 -2.45 0.36
C ASP A 14 -26.10 -1.25 0.84
N PHE A 15 -24.84 -1.49 1.19
CA PHE A 15 -23.93 -0.37 1.45
C PHE A 15 -23.19 -0.06 0.16
N GLU A 16 -23.85 0.70 -0.74
CA GLU A 16 -23.16 1.46 -1.77
C GLU A 16 -22.28 2.51 -1.09
N ILE A 17 -21.14 2.06 -0.56
CA ILE A 17 -20.08 3.00 -0.23
C ILE A 17 -19.54 3.44 -1.57
N SER A 18 -19.95 4.65 -1.98
CA SER A 18 -19.37 5.32 -3.12
C SER A 18 -17.84 5.20 -2.98
N ASN A 19 -17.20 4.78 -4.06
CA ASN A 19 -15.76 4.53 -4.18
C ASN A 19 -14.97 5.85 -4.09
N GLY A 20 -15.19 6.62 -3.03
CA GLY A 20 -14.55 7.87 -2.70
C GLY A 20 -13.39 7.66 -1.72
N PRO A 21 -12.57 8.70 -1.50
CA PRO A 21 -11.39 8.63 -0.64
C PRO A 21 -11.73 8.18 0.79
N ALA A 22 -12.92 8.53 1.31
CA ALA A 22 -13.39 8.13 2.63
C ALA A 22 -13.56 6.60 2.81
N TYR A 23 -13.95 5.87 1.76
CA TYR A 23 -14.12 4.41 1.81
C TYR A 23 -12.79 3.68 2.04
N SER A 24 -11.74 4.10 1.34
CA SER A 24 -10.40 3.51 1.47
C SER A 24 -9.79 3.75 2.86
N ILE A 25 -10.07 4.90 3.47
CA ILE A 25 -9.63 5.26 4.82
C ILE A 25 -10.37 4.42 5.87
N LEU A 26 -11.67 4.20 5.69
CA LEU A 26 -12.47 3.35 6.59
C LEU A 26 -12.03 1.88 6.54
N ASN A 27 -11.79 1.30 5.35
CA ASN A 27 -11.36 -0.10 5.22
C ASN A 27 -9.97 -0.38 5.83
N SER A 28 -9.03 0.56 5.69
CA SER A 28 -7.70 0.45 6.33
C SER A 28 -7.78 0.55 7.86
N THR A 29 -8.68 1.39 8.38
CA THR A 29 -8.94 1.55 9.81
C THR A 29 -9.65 0.34 10.42
N LEU A 30 -10.67 -0.22 9.74
CA LEU A 30 -11.39 -1.41 10.19
C LEU A 30 -10.47 -2.65 10.20
N ARG A 31 -9.61 -2.84 9.19
CA ARG A 31 -8.63 -3.94 9.17
C ARG A 31 -7.72 -3.94 10.41
N ASN A 32 -7.28 -2.76 10.85
CA ASN A 32 -6.40 -2.61 12.03
C ASN A 32 -7.15 -2.84 13.35
N LYS A 33 -8.46 -2.52 13.41
CA LYS A 33 -9.31 -2.70 14.60
C LYS A 33 -9.60 -4.18 14.91
N TYR A 34 -9.79 -5.02 13.89
CA TYR A 34 -10.13 -6.43 14.07
C TYR A 34 -8.92 -7.37 14.01
N PHE A 35 -7.80 -6.93 13.43
CA PHE A 35 -6.51 -7.62 13.45
C PHE A 35 -5.40 -6.59 13.70
N PRO A 36 -4.88 -6.45 14.94
CA PRO A 36 -3.88 -5.44 15.28
C PRO A 36 -2.53 -5.79 14.64
N THR A 37 -2.42 -5.50 13.36
CA THR A 37 -1.21 -5.64 12.58
C THR A 37 -0.55 -4.26 12.54
N LYS A 38 0.67 -4.18 13.08
CA LYS A 38 1.43 -2.93 13.04
C LYS A 38 1.68 -2.54 11.58
N CYS A 39 1.04 -1.45 11.15
CA CYS A 39 1.23 -0.85 9.84
C CYS A 39 2.14 0.38 9.93
N TYR A 40 2.87 0.63 8.85
CA TYR A 40 3.76 1.76 8.66
C TYR A 40 3.16 2.64 7.55
N PRO A 41 2.55 3.77 7.91
CA PRO A 41 1.96 4.69 6.94
C PRO A 41 3.02 5.58 6.28
N CYS A 42 2.78 5.98 5.04
CA CYS A 42 3.43 7.11 4.42
C CYS A 42 2.69 8.40 4.83
N PHE A 43 3.42 9.49 5.08
CA PHE A 43 2.82 10.78 5.43
C PHE A 43 2.63 11.71 4.23
N GLU A 44 3.21 11.36 3.08
CA GLU A 44 3.13 12.14 1.84
C GLU A 44 2.01 11.62 0.91
N CYS A 45 1.43 10.45 1.19
CA CYS A 45 0.30 9.89 0.46
C CYS A 45 -0.46 8.83 1.28
N ASN A 46 -1.58 8.31 0.77
CA ASN A 46 -2.41 7.30 1.44
C ASN A 46 -1.82 5.87 1.40
N TYR A 47 -0.52 5.71 1.10
CA TYR A 47 0.12 4.40 1.10
C TYR A 47 0.41 3.92 2.53
N SER A 48 0.12 2.66 2.81
CA SER A 48 0.48 2.01 4.07
C SER A 48 0.90 0.57 3.83
N THR A 49 1.79 0.06 4.68
CA THR A 49 2.30 -1.31 4.56
C THR A 49 2.64 -1.89 5.92
N THR A 50 2.54 -3.20 6.09
CA THR A 50 2.91 -3.90 7.34
C THR A 50 4.42 -4.03 7.52
N ARG A 51 5.22 -3.65 6.51
CA ARG A 51 6.67 -3.88 6.44
C ARG A 51 7.46 -2.58 6.30
N VAL A 52 8.39 -2.32 7.22
CA VAL A 52 9.23 -1.12 7.21
C VAL A 52 10.06 -1.01 5.93
N ASP A 53 10.57 -2.12 5.41
CA ASP A 53 11.37 -2.14 4.18
C ASP A 53 10.56 -1.72 2.95
N ASN A 54 9.27 -2.07 2.92
CA ASN A 54 8.35 -1.61 1.89
C ASN A 54 8.13 -0.10 1.99
N LEU A 55 7.94 0.45 3.21
CA LEU A 55 7.77 1.89 3.40
C LEU A 55 9.03 2.66 2.99
N ARG A 56 10.22 2.19 3.41
CA ARG A 56 11.50 2.81 3.05
C ARG A 56 11.68 2.85 1.53
N ARG A 57 11.36 1.75 0.83
CA ARG A 57 11.39 1.70 -0.62
C ARG A 57 10.32 2.59 -1.25
N HIS A 58 9.12 2.63 -0.70
CA HIS A 58 8.04 3.48 -1.20
C HIS A 58 8.44 4.97 -1.17
N LYS A 59 9.16 5.43 -0.14
CA LYS A 59 9.70 6.81 -0.07
C LYS A 59 10.62 7.18 -1.24
N LEU A 60 11.21 6.20 -1.93
CA LEU A 60 11.99 6.44 -3.15
C LEU A 60 11.13 6.95 -4.31
N VAL A 61 9.82 6.71 -4.29
CA VAL A 61 8.87 7.23 -5.29
C VAL A 61 8.71 8.74 -5.15
N HIS A 62 8.67 9.24 -3.92
CA HIS A 62 8.54 10.67 -3.64
C HIS A 62 9.83 11.43 -3.93
N THR A 63 10.97 10.86 -3.56
CA THR A 63 12.30 11.46 -3.80
C THR A 63 12.79 11.28 -5.24
N GLY A 64 12.19 10.35 -5.99
CA GLY A 64 12.65 9.97 -7.33
C GLY A 64 13.97 9.18 -7.33
N ASP A 65 14.54 8.88 -6.15
CA ASP A 65 15.83 8.21 -6.04
C ASP A 65 15.76 6.76 -6.52
N ARG A 66 16.79 6.33 -7.25
CA ARG A 66 16.90 5.02 -7.88
C ARG A 66 18.31 4.47 -7.63
N PRO A 67 18.55 3.92 -6.43
CA PRO A 67 19.90 3.54 -6.00
C PRO A 67 20.49 2.38 -6.82
N PHE A 68 19.66 1.57 -7.49
CA PHE A 68 20.12 0.40 -8.23
C PHE A 68 20.29 0.73 -9.72
N LYS A 69 21.49 1.18 -10.08
CA LYS A 69 21.85 1.52 -11.47
C LYS A 69 22.26 0.27 -12.24
N CYS A 70 21.87 0.20 -13.51
CA CYS A 70 22.37 -0.82 -14.42
C CYS A 70 23.82 -0.51 -14.82
N THR A 71 24.65 -1.55 -14.94
CA THR A 71 26.04 -1.41 -15.37
C THR A 71 26.19 -1.41 -16.90
N PHE A 72 25.18 -1.92 -17.63
CA PHE A 72 25.19 -2.03 -19.08
C PHE A 72 24.45 -0.89 -19.78
N CYS A 73 23.65 -0.11 -19.06
CA CYS A 73 22.90 1.02 -19.62
C CYS A 73 22.58 2.06 -18.54
N THR A 74 21.95 3.18 -18.93
CA THR A 74 21.61 4.29 -18.03
C THR A 74 20.37 4.03 -17.15
N LYS A 75 19.71 2.88 -17.29
CA LYS A 75 18.49 2.58 -16.53
C LYS A 75 18.79 2.35 -15.05
N SER A 76 17.95 2.92 -14.20
CA SER A 76 18.05 2.79 -12.74
C SER A 76 16.73 2.36 -12.12
N PHE A 77 16.81 1.57 -11.04
CA PHE A 77 15.68 0.90 -10.41
C PHE A 77 15.62 1.21 -8.90
N THR A 78 14.42 1.15 -8.35
CA THR A 78 14.17 1.26 -6.89
C THR A 78 14.32 -0.08 -6.16
N GLN A 79 14.46 -1.19 -6.91
CA GLN A 79 14.58 -2.55 -6.37
C GLN A 79 15.73 -3.32 -7.01
N ARG A 80 16.55 -3.98 -6.16
CA ARG A 80 17.61 -4.89 -6.61
C ARG A 80 17.07 -6.06 -7.43
N THR A 81 15.91 -6.61 -7.07
CA THR A 81 15.27 -7.72 -7.81
C THR A 81 14.91 -7.32 -9.24
N HIS A 82 14.44 -6.09 -9.44
CA HIS A 82 14.13 -5.55 -10.77
C HIS A 82 15.41 -5.33 -11.58
N LEU A 83 16.46 -4.77 -10.96
CA LEU A 83 17.77 -4.67 -11.62
C LEU A 83 18.29 -6.05 -12.03
N LYS A 84 18.24 -7.05 -11.14
CA LYS A 84 18.71 -8.42 -11.46
C LYS A 84 17.96 -9.04 -12.64
N LYS A 85 16.63 -8.87 -12.69
CA LYS A 85 15.81 -9.30 -13.84
C LYS A 85 16.18 -8.54 -15.11
N HIS A 86 16.40 -7.23 -15.00
CA HIS A 86 16.82 -6.39 -16.12
C HIS A 86 18.20 -6.77 -16.66
N ILE A 87 19.17 -7.08 -15.80
CA ILE A 87 20.52 -7.48 -16.25
C ILE A 87 20.45 -8.73 -17.14
N LYS A 88 19.52 -9.66 -16.88
CA LYS A 88 19.32 -10.82 -17.75
C LYS A 88 18.91 -10.46 -19.17
N THR A 89 18.30 -9.29 -19.41
CA THR A 89 17.97 -8.85 -20.77
C THR A 89 19.17 -8.35 -21.55
N HIS A 90 20.32 -8.13 -20.89
CA HIS A 90 21.58 -7.78 -21.55
C HIS A 90 22.45 -9.00 -21.84
N CYS A 91 22.07 -10.18 -21.36
CA CYS A 91 22.75 -11.43 -21.66
C CYS A 91 21.92 -12.17 -22.73
N PRO A 92 22.40 -12.26 -23.98
CA PRO A 92 21.79 -13.08 -25.03
C PRO A 92 21.84 -14.57 -24.70
#